data_AF-A0A6C0CW64-F1
#
_entry.id   AF-A0A6C0CW64-F1
#
_cell.length_a   1.000
_cell.length_b   1.000
_cell.length_c   1.000
_cell.angle_alpha   90.00
_cell.angle_beta   90.00
_cell.angle_gamma   90.00
#
_symmetry.space_group_name_H-M   'P 1'
#
loop_
_entity.id
_entity.type
_entity.pdbx_description
1 polymer ?
#
loop_
_entity_poly.entity_id
_entity_poly.type
_entity_poly.pdbx_seq_one_letter_code
_entity_poly.pdbx_strand_id
1 'polypeptide(L)'
;MPKSRVLEKQNEHQENKKENMSANQETQTVEEAKTIEIIENDDHKVTGIFQTFYEYVMSAINTIIPALKWLYFISKVYIIWITIHYISCQLYVHYCVPTGITGYLLSPFLVSSPQCKALRWAFYNGGNIIDNMWNYLGVWASTQLLKIE
;
A
#
# COMPACT_ATOMS: atom_id res chain seq x y z
N MET A 1 48.02 40.95 70.86
CA MET A 1 46.66 40.43 70.61
C MET A 1 46.64 39.64 69.31
N PRO A 2 45.89 38.52 69.24
CA PRO A 2 46.06 37.42 68.29
C PRO A 2 45.13 37.58 67.08
N LYS A 3 45.54 38.32 66.05
CA LYS A 3 44.71 38.55 64.85
C LYS A 3 45.13 37.75 63.61
N SER A 4 46.38 37.31 63.52
CA SER A 4 46.91 36.71 62.29
C SER A 4 46.43 35.27 62.06
N ARG A 5 46.34 34.45 63.12
CA ARG A 5 46.03 33.00 62.98
C ARG A 5 44.56 32.68 62.68
N VAL A 6 43.64 33.63 62.86
CA VAL A 6 42.20 33.46 62.59
C VAL A 6 41.87 33.80 61.13
N LEU A 7 42.59 34.76 60.53
CA LEU A 7 42.39 35.17 59.14
C LEU A 7 42.83 34.09 58.14
N GLU A 8 43.88 33.34 58.46
CA GLU A 8 44.42 32.29 57.57
C GLU A 8 43.44 31.13 57.39
N LYS A 9 42.80 30.65 58.48
CA LYS A 9 41.79 29.59 58.43
C LYS A 9 40.49 29.98 57.72
N GLN A 10 40.14 31.27 57.71
CA GLN A 10 38.95 31.74 56.99
C GLN A 10 39.20 31.81 55.49
N ASN A 11 40.44 32.12 55.07
CA ASN A 11 40.81 32.19 53.66
C ASN A 11 40.86 30.79 53.02
N GLU A 12 41.45 29.80 53.69
CA GLU A 12 41.52 28.41 53.17
C GLU A 12 40.13 27.78 52.98
N HIS A 13 39.17 28.07 53.87
CA HIS A 13 37.81 27.56 53.77
C HIS A 13 36.99 28.27 52.67
N GLN A 14 37.29 29.54 52.40
CA GLN A 14 36.68 30.30 51.30
C GLN A 14 37.22 29.87 49.93
N GLU A 15 38.50 29.53 49.85
CA GLU A 15 39.15 29.12 48.60
C GLU A 15 38.67 27.73 48.17
N ASN A 16 38.66 26.76 49.09
CA ASN A 16 38.13 25.42 48.85
C ASN A 16 36.65 25.46 48.42
N LYS A 17 35.82 26.28 49.08
CA LYS A 17 34.39 26.42 48.70
C LYS A 17 34.19 26.99 47.29
N LYS A 18 35.11 27.83 46.79
CA LYS A 18 35.04 28.40 45.44
C LYS A 18 35.44 27.38 44.38
N GLU A 19 36.48 26.59 44.63
CA GLU A 19 36.93 25.53 43.71
C GLU A 19 35.85 24.46 43.51
N ASN A 20 35.20 24.03 44.60
CA ASN A 20 34.17 22.99 44.56
C ASN A 20 32.91 23.43 43.79
N MET A 21 32.59 24.74 43.86
CA MET A 21 31.43 25.32 43.20
C MET A 21 31.68 25.53 41.70
N SER A 22 32.93 25.83 41.31
CA SER A 22 33.34 25.94 39.91
C SER A 22 33.37 24.57 39.20
N ALA A 23 33.91 23.53 39.87
CA ALA A 23 34.02 22.20 39.28
C ALA A 23 32.66 21.50 39.08
N ASN A 24 31.70 21.71 39.98
CA ASN A 24 30.35 21.14 39.86
C ASN A 24 29.53 21.82 38.74
N GLN A 25 29.73 23.12 38.54
CA GLN A 25 29.03 23.91 37.52
C GLN A 25 29.55 23.59 36.10
N GLU A 26 30.84 23.32 35.94
CA GLU A 26 31.40 22.84 34.67
C GLU A 26 30.93 21.42 34.33
N THR A 27 30.80 20.53 35.34
CA THR A 27 30.37 19.14 35.09
C THR A 27 28.90 19.06 34.65
N GLN A 28 28.01 19.86 35.25
CA GLN A 28 26.58 19.88 34.89
C GLN A 28 26.33 20.48 33.50
N THR A 29 27.06 21.53 33.12
CA THR A 29 26.90 22.16 31.80
C THR A 29 27.37 21.27 30.66
N VAL A 30 28.41 20.46 30.88
CA VAL A 30 28.92 19.48 29.90
C VAL A 30 27.96 18.30 29.72
N GLU A 31 27.32 17.83 30.80
CA GLU A 31 26.36 16.71 30.74
C GLU A 31 25.02 17.13 30.10
N GLU A 32 24.55 18.36 30.37
CA GLU A 32 23.36 18.94 29.74
C GLU A 32 23.58 19.23 28.24
N ALA A 33 24.73 19.79 27.87
CA ALA A 33 25.09 20.01 26.46
C ALA A 33 25.16 18.70 25.66
N LYS A 34 25.75 17.65 26.25
CA LYS A 34 25.81 16.32 25.62
C LYS A 34 24.42 15.70 25.46
N THR A 35 23.54 15.91 26.43
CA THR A 35 22.16 15.39 26.37
C THR A 35 21.35 16.12 25.29
N ILE A 36 21.51 17.43 25.17
CA ILE A 36 20.88 18.24 24.12
C ILE A 36 21.40 17.85 22.73
N GLU A 37 22.71 17.63 22.56
CA GLU A 37 23.28 17.14 21.29
C GLU A 37 22.71 15.76 20.90
N ILE A 38 22.51 14.85 21.86
CA ILE A 38 21.94 13.51 21.57
C ILE A 38 20.48 13.63 21.10
N ILE A 39 19.67 14.48 21.75
CA ILE A 39 18.27 14.69 21.41
C ILE A 39 18.13 15.37 20.04
N GLU A 40 18.92 16.41 19.78
CA GLU A 40 18.88 17.15 18.50
C GLU A 40 19.29 16.28 17.30
N ASN A 41 20.28 15.40 17.50
CA ASN A 41 20.75 14.48 16.46
C ASN A 41 19.74 13.34 16.17
N ASP A 42 18.99 12.90 17.18
CA ASP A 42 17.95 11.87 17.01
C ASP A 42 16.69 12.44 16.33
N ASP A 43 16.27 13.66 16.69
CA ASP A 43 15.13 14.34 16.05
C ASP A 43 15.38 14.59 14.55
N HIS A 44 16.59 15.02 14.17
CA HIS A 44 16.97 15.24 12.77
C HIS A 44 17.04 13.92 11.97
N LYS A 45 17.47 12.82 12.60
CA LYS A 45 17.52 11.51 11.97
C LYS A 45 16.12 10.93 11.75
N VAL A 46 15.22 11.11 12.73
CA VAL A 46 13.82 10.67 12.63
C VAL A 46 13.10 11.44 11.51
N THR A 47 13.26 12.76 11.43
CA THR A 47 12.66 13.58 10.36
C THR A 47 13.17 13.19 8.96
N GLY A 48 14.47 12.88 8.81
CA GLY A 48 15.04 12.40 7.54
C GLY A 48 14.49 11.04 7.07
N ILE A 49 14.22 10.12 8.00
CA ILE A 49 13.62 8.81 7.71
C ILE A 49 12.15 8.96 7.26
N PHE A 50 11.38 9.82 7.94
CA PHE A 50 9.99 10.08 7.53
C PHE A 50 9.91 10.77 6.17
N GLN A 51 10.84 11.68 5.87
CA GLN A 51 10.87 12.41 4.60
C GLN A 51 11.23 11.51 3.41
N THR A 52 12.19 10.59 3.58
CA THR A 52 12.51 9.57 2.56
C THR A 52 11.36 8.60 2.33
N PHE A 53 10.62 8.24 3.38
CA PHE A 53 9.41 7.43 3.25
C PHE A 53 8.29 8.17 2.50
N TYR A 54 8.11 9.47 2.77
CA TYR A 54 7.08 10.29 2.14
C TYR A 54 7.32 10.51 0.64
N GLU A 55 8.56 10.77 0.24
CA GLU A 55 9.00 10.88 -1.16
C GLU A 55 8.74 9.57 -1.93
N TYR A 56 9.05 8.43 -1.33
CA TYR A 56 8.82 7.11 -1.92
C TYR A 56 7.32 6.81 -2.07
N VAL A 57 6.53 7.08 -1.02
CA VAL A 57 5.09 6.87 -1.01
C VAL A 57 4.39 7.78 -2.02
N MET A 58 4.74 9.08 -2.09
CA MET A 58 4.16 10.01 -3.07
C MET A 58 4.55 9.67 -4.52
N SER A 59 5.78 9.19 -4.74
CA SER A 59 6.23 8.69 -6.05
C SER A 59 5.45 7.44 -6.50
N ALA A 60 5.27 6.48 -5.59
CA ALA A 60 4.46 5.29 -5.85
C ALA A 60 2.99 5.64 -6.12
N ILE A 61 2.40 6.55 -5.34
CA ILE A 61 1.01 7.01 -5.49
C ILE A 61 0.77 7.64 -6.87
N ASN A 62 1.67 8.49 -7.36
CA ASN A 62 1.50 9.17 -8.65
C ASN A 62 1.48 8.20 -9.85
N THR A 63 2.09 7.02 -9.72
CA THR A 63 2.08 5.96 -10.74
C THR A 63 0.89 5.01 -10.56
N ILE A 64 0.47 4.79 -9.31
CA ILE A 64 -0.62 3.88 -8.96
C ILE A 64 -2.00 4.50 -9.23
N ILE A 65 -2.20 5.80 -9.01
CA ILE A 65 -3.47 6.50 -9.28
C ILE A 65 -3.94 6.33 -10.74
N PRO A 66 -3.12 6.59 -11.78
CA PRO A 66 -3.59 6.41 -13.15
C PRO A 66 -3.88 4.95 -13.47
N ALA A 67 -3.12 4.00 -12.92
CA ALA A 67 -3.37 2.57 -13.08
C ALA A 67 -4.68 2.14 -12.40
N LEU A 68 -4.96 2.60 -11.18
CA LEU A 68 -6.20 2.32 -10.46
C LEU A 68 -7.42 2.92 -11.17
N LYS A 69 -7.30 4.13 -11.72
CA LYS A 69 -8.37 4.75 -12.51
C LYS A 69 -8.69 3.93 -13.76
N TRP A 70 -7.68 3.41 -14.44
CA TRP A 70 -7.83 2.55 -15.60
C TRP A 70 -8.42 1.18 -15.24
N LEU A 71 -7.95 0.57 -14.15
CA LEU A 71 -8.47 -0.68 -13.60
C LEU A 71 -9.95 -0.58 -13.21
N TYR A 72 -10.34 0.54 -12.58
CA TYR A 72 -11.73 0.79 -12.20
C TYR A 72 -12.66 0.86 -13.41
N PHE A 73 -12.21 1.47 -14.51
CA PHE A 73 -12.96 1.49 -15.76
C PHE A 73 -13.13 0.09 -16.35
N ILE A 74 -12.06 -0.70 -16.39
CA ILE A 74 -12.07 -2.08 -16.89
C ILE A 74 -12.98 -2.98 -16.05
N SER A 75 -12.94 -2.80 -14.73
CA SER A 75 -13.79 -3.56 -13.80
C SER A 75 -15.28 -3.38 -14.10
N LYS A 76 -15.73 -2.17 -14.47
CA LYS A 76 -17.14 -1.97 -14.89
C LYS A 76 -17.51 -2.76 -16.13
N VAL A 77 -16.64 -2.73 -17.14
CA VAL A 77 -16.83 -3.47 -18.38
C VAL A 77 -16.88 -4.98 -18.10
N TYR A 78 -16.04 -5.47 -17.19
CA TYR A 78 -16.02 -6.87 -16.77
C TYR A 78 -17.35 -7.33 -16.15
N ILE A 79 -17.91 -6.55 -15.21
CA ILE A 79 -19.20 -6.87 -14.59
C ILE A 79 -20.34 -6.90 -15.61
N ILE A 80 -20.33 -5.98 -16.59
CA ILE A 80 -21.31 -5.97 -17.68
C ILE A 80 -21.21 -7.26 -18.51
N TRP A 81 -19.99 -7.68 -18.89
CA TRP A 81 -19.78 -8.90 -19.66
C TRP A 81 -20.16 -10.16 -18.90
N ILE A 82 -19.85 -10.26 -17.60
CA ILE A 82 -20.32 -11.36 -16.76
C ILE A 82 -21.85 -11.42 -16.76
N THR A 83 -22.51 -10.27 -16.61
CA THR A 83 -23.97 -10.20 -16.58
C THR A 83 -24.57 -10.65 -17.91
N ILE A 84 -24.02 -10.17 -19.04
CA ILE A 84 -24.43 -10.59 -20.39
C ILE A 84 -24.21 -12.09 -20.57
N HIS A 85 -23.04 -12.60 -20.18
CA HIS A 85 -22.70 -14.02 -20.30
C HIS A 85 -23.68 -14.88 -19.50
N TYR A 86 -23.92 -14.54 -18.23
CA TYR A 86 -24.85 -15.25 -17.36
C TYR A 86 -26.27 -15.26 -17.91
N ILE A 87 -26.81 -14.08 -18.28
CA ILE A 87 -28.16 -13.98 -18.83
C ILE A 87 -28.26 -14.77 -20.14
N SER A 88 -27.25 -14.68 -21.01
CA SER A 88 -27.25 -15.38 -22.30
C SER A 88 -27.32 -16.91 -22.13
N CYS A 89 -26.61 -17.47 -21.15
CA CYS A 89 -26.66 -18.89 -20.83
C CYS A 89 -28.07 -19.32 -20.40
N GLN A 90 -28.68 -18.57 -19.49
CA GLN A 90 -30.00 -18.90 -18.97
C GLN A 90 -31.08 -18.76 -20.05
N LEU A 91 -31.04 -17.68 -20.83
CA LEU A 91 -31.97 -17.49 -21.95
C LEU A 91 -31.79 -18.58 -23.02
N TYR A 92 -30.55 -19.02 -23.28
CA TYR A 92 -30.29 -20.07 -24.26
C TYR A 92 -30.92 -21.40 -23.84
N VAL A 93 -30.77 -21.81 -22.57
CA VAL A 93 -31.38 -23.05 -22.07
C VAL A 93 -32.90 -22.97 -22.11
N HIS A 94 -33.50 -21.83 -21.72
CA HIS A 94 -34.96 -21.71 -21.70
C HIS A 94 -35.61 -21.64 -23.08
N TYR A 95 -35.00 -20.93 -24.05
CA TYR A 95 -35.62 -20.71 -25.36
C TYR A 95 -35.11 -21.62 -26.47
N CYS A 96 -33.82 -21.97 -26.47
CA CYS A 96 -33.20 -22.68 -27.59
C CYS A 96 -33.14 -24.19 -27.38
N VAL A 97 -33.13 -24.64 -26.13
CA VAL A 97 -33.05 -26.06 -25.75
C VAL A 97 -34.07 -26.36 -24.65
N PRO A 98 -35.38 -26.26 -24.95
CA PRO A 98 -36.41 -26.58 -23.97
C PRO A 98 -36.27 -28.02 -23.48
N THR A 99 -36.62 -28.27 -22.22
CA THR A 99 -36.44 -29.58 -21.59
C THR A 99 -37.33 -30.66 -22.21
N GLY A 100 -36.82 -31.90 -22.25
CA GLY A 100 -37.55 -33.08 -22.73
C GLY A 100 -37.13 -33.58 -24.12
N ILE A 101 -37.71 -34.71 -24.54
CA ILE A 101 -37.35 -35.42 -25.79
C ILE A 101 -37.78 -34.63 -27.03
N THR A 102 -38.95 -33.99 -26.97
CA THR A 102 -39.42 -33.10 -28.04
C THR A 102 -38.52 -31.88 -28.20
N GLY A 103 -38.05 -31.29 -27.09
CA GLY A 103 -37.08 -30.19 -27.11
C GLY A 103 -35.73 -30.60 -27.70
N TYR A 104 -35.27 -31.82 -27.41
CA TYR A 104 -34.06 -32.38 -28.03
C TYR A 104 -34.21 -32.51 -29.56
N LEU A 105 -35.32 -33.07 -30.05
CA LEU A 105 -35.56 -33.21 -31.50
C LEU A 105 -35.77 -31.87 -32.21
N LEU A 106 -36.34 -30.89 -31.51
CA LEU A 106 -36.55 -29.54 -32.06
C LEU A 106 -35.28 -28.66 -31.99
N SER A 107 -34.32 -28.98 -31.11
CA SER A 107 -33.09 -28.20 -30.92
C SER A 107 -32.30 -27.84 -32.22
N PRO A 108 -32.11 -28.73 -33.23
CA PRO A 108 -31.44 -28.35 -34.48
C PRO A 108 -32.22 -27.33 -35.33
N PHE A 109 -33.54 -27.26 -35.15
CA PHE A 109 -34.36 -26.27 -35.83
C PHE A 109 -34.33 -24.93 -35.08
N LEU A 110 -34.43 -24.95 -33.75
CA LEU A 110 -34.38 -23.73 -32.94
C LEU A 110 -33.00 -23.06 -32.96
N VAL A 111 -31.91 -23.83 -33.04
CA VAL A 111 -30.56 -23.26 -33.11
C VAL A 111 -30.32 -22.42 -34.37
N SER A 112 -31.08 -22.68 -35.44
CA SER A 112 -31.01 -21.90 -36.68
C SER A 112 -31.70 -20.54 -36.57
N SER A 113 -32.52 -20.33 -35.54
CA SER A 113 -33.23 -19.08 -35.29
C SER A 113 -32.26 -17.92 -34.96
N PRO A 114 -32.59 -16.68 -35.35
CA PRO A 114 -31.73 -15.52 -35.13
C PRO A 114 -31.49 -15.24 -33.64
N GLN A 115 -32.50 -15.45 -32.79
CA GLN A 115 -32.40 -15.25 -31.34
C GLN A 115 -31.35 -16.18 -30.72
N CYS A 116 -31.39 -17.47 -31.07
CA CYS A 116 -30.44 -18.46 -30.56
C CYS A 116 -29.02 -18.29 -31.10
N LYS A 117 -28.88 -17.78 -32.33
CA LYS A 117 -27.58 -17.39 -32.89
C LYS A 117 -26.97 -16.21 -32.14
N ALA A 118 -27.75 -15.18 -31.84
CA ALA A 118 -27.29 -14.03 -31.07
C ALA A 118 -26.86 -14.44 -29.65
N LEU A 119 -27.65 -15.27 -28.97
CA LEU A 119 -27.32 -15.80 -27.64
C LEU A 119 -26.04 -16.65 -27.66
N ARG A 120 -25.87 -17.52 -28.67
CA ARG A 120 -24.64 -18.31 -28.85
C ARG A 120 -23.43 -17.42 -29.08
N TRP A 121 -23.57 -16.36 -29.88
CA TRP A 121 -22.50 -15.39 -30.10
C TRP A 121 -22.13 -14.66 -28.81
N ALA A 122 -23.12 -14.22 -28.03
CA ALA A 122 -22.89 -13.55 -26.75
C ALA A 122 -22.22 -14.48 -25.73
N PHE A 123 -22.62 -15.75 -25.68
CA PHE A 123 -21.98 -16.78 -24.86
C PHE A 123 -20.50 -16.94 -25.22
N TYR A 124 -20.20 -17.17 -26.50
CA TYR A 124 -18.84 -17.45 -26.97
C TYR A 124 -17.91 -16.25 -26.79
N ASN A 125 -18.35 -15.06 -27.20
CA ASN A 125 -17.54 -13.84 -27.08
C ASN A 125 -17.43 -13.38 -25.62
N GLY A 126 -18.51 -13.50 -24.84
CA GLY A 126 -18.49 -13.17 -23.42
C GLY A 126 -17.50 -14.02 -22.65
N GLY A 127 -17.49 -15.34 -22.89
CA GLY A 127 -16.50 -16.25 -22.31
C GLY A 127 -15.07 -15.87 -22.70
N ASN A 128 -14.81 -15.66 -24.00
CA ASN A 128 -13.49 -15.29 -24.48
C ASN A 128 -12.96 -13.97 -23.89
N ILE A 129 -13.83 -12.97 -23.67
CA ILE A 129 -13.44 -11.71 -23.02
C ILE A 129 -13.07 -11.95 -21.55
N ILE A 130 -13.86 -12.74 -20.82
CA ILE A 130 -13.60 -13.09 -19.42
C ILE A 130 -12.27 -13.86 -19.30
N ASP A 131 -12.04 -14.85 -20.17
CA ASP A 131 -10.81 -15.64 -20.20
C ASP A 131 -9.58 -14.78 -20.49
N ASN A 132 -9.67 -13.88 -21.48
CA ASN A 132 -8.56 -12.97 -21.80
C ASN A 132 -8.19 -12.07 -20.62
N MET A 133 -9.16 -11.57 -19.85
CA MET A 133 -8.89 -10.79 -18.65
C MET A 133 -8.15 -11.61 -17.58
N TRP A 134 -8.58 -12.86 -17.35
CA TRP A 134 -7.89 -13.74 -16.40
C TRP A 134 -6.48 -14.10 -16.87
N ASN A 135 -6.29 -14.31 -18.17
CA ASN A 135 -4.98 -14.55 -18.76
C ASN A 135 -4.03 -13.37 -18.54
N TYR A 136 -4.48 -12.12 -18.73
CA TYR A 136 -3.62 -10.96 -18.45
C TYR A 136 -3.23 -10.85 -16.97
N LEU A 137 -4.15 -11.15 -16.05
CA LEU A 137 -3.85 -11.20 -14.63
C LEU A 137 -2.85 -12.31 -14.30
N GLY A 138 -3.02 -13.49 -14.90
CA GLY A 138 -2.09 -14.63 -14.75
C GLY A 138 -0.70 -14.31 -15.28
N VAL A 139 -0.59 -13.68 -16.45
CA VAL A 139 0.69 -13.25 -17.04
C VAL A 139 1.36 -12.19 -16.17
N TRP A 140 0.60 -11.21 -15.67
CA TRP A 140 1.11 -10.20 -14.74
C TRP A 140 1.64 -10.85 -13.46
N ALA A 141 0.85 -11.73 -12.83
CA ALA A 141 1.26 -12.43 -11.62
C ALA A 141 2.53 -13.27 -11.85
N SER A 142 2.59 -13.99 -12.97
CA SER A 142 3.77 -14.80 -13.35
C SER A 142 5.02 -13.94 -13.53
N THR A 143 4.88 -12.75 -14.14
CA THR A 143 6.00 -11.81 -14.32
C THR A 143 6.52 -11.29 -12.98
N GLN A 144 5.65 -11.06 -12.01
CA GLN A 144 6.06 -10.59 -10.68
C GLN A 144 6.74 -11.70 -9.87
N LEU A 145 6.28 -12.95 -10.02
CA LEU A 145 6.93 -14.11 -9.41
C LEU A 145 8.36 -14.30 -9.95
N LEU A 146 8.58 -14.13 -11.26
CA LEU A 146 9.92 -14.24 -11.85
C LEU A 146 10.90 -13.14 -11.43
N LYS A 147 10.42 -11.98 -10.96
CA LYS A 147 11.28 -10.90 -10.46
C LYS A 147 11.73 -11.08 -9.01
N ILE A 148 11.12 -12.03 -8.28
CA ILE A 148 11.41 -12.29 -6.88
C ILE A 148 12.62 -13.23 -6.71
N GLU A 149 12.96 -13.97 -7.77
CA GLU A 149 14.20 -14.77 -7.88
C GLU A 149 15.36 -13.91 -8.40
#